data_AF-A0A662FPD2-F1
#
_entry.id   AF-A0A662FPD2-F1
#
_cell.length_a   1.000
_cell.length_b   1.000
_cell.length_c   1.000
_cell.angle_alpha   90.00
_cell.angle_beta   90.00
_cell.angle_gamma   90.00
#
_symmetry.space_group_name_H-M   'P 1'
#
loop_
_entity.id
_entity.type
_entity.pdbx_description
1 polymer ?
#
loop_
_entity_poly.entity_id
_entity_poly.type
_entity_poly.pdbx_seq_one_letter_code
_entity_poly.pdbx_strand_id
1 'polypeptide(L)'
;YEMEILHRTGTNVAHCPSANMKLGSGIARVPEMLEKGINVTIGADGAPCNNNLDVFVEMRHASLIQKARLTDPRVLPAREVIRMATVNGAKALGISDIGSIRRGSKADLVLISLRDINVTPFTSLHDPYSTIVYSAKASNVKYTIVDGRIAVAEGRPTIDLRDLVEKVRDIAFKLAEKIVN
;
A
#
# COMPACT_ATOMS: atom_id res chain seq x y z
N TYR A 1 26.54 -5.98 -4.02
CA TYR A 1 27.14 -4.68 -4.37
C TYR A 1 26.08 -3.58 -4.45
N GLU A 2 25.02 -3.73 -5.25
CA GLU A 2 23.96 -2.70 -5.39
C GLU A 2 23.30 -2.31 -4.06
N MET A 3 22.86 -3.27 -3.24
CA MET A 3 22.28 -2.97 -1.92
C MET A 3 23.27 -2.24 -0.98
N GLU A 4 24.58 -2.45 -1.15
CA GLU A 4 25.58 -1.74 -0.36
C GLU A 4 25.66 -0.26 -0.76
N ILE A 5 25.57 0.01 -2.07
CA ILE A 5 25.47 1.38 -2.58
C ILE A 5 24.21 2.04 -2.02
N LEU A 6 23.05 1.40 -2.16
CA LEU A 6 21.78 1.94 -1.68
C LEU A 6 21.81 2.28 -0.18
N HIS A 7 22.38 1.38 0.63
CA HIS A 7 22.58 1.62 2.05
C HIS A 7 23.47 2.84 2.30
N ARG A 8 24.67 2.87 1.71
CA ARG A 8 25.66 3.93 1.91
C ARG A 8 25.15 5.31 1.46
N THR A 9 24.37 5.37 0.38
CA THR A 9 23.82 6.64 -0.13
C THR A 9 22.53 7.05 0.56
N GLY A 10 21.95 6.21 1.44
CA GLY A 10 20.66 6.47 2.06
C GLY A 10 19.49 6.43 1.07
N THR A 11 19.64 5.72 -0.04
CA THR A 11 18.60 5.64 -1.08
C THR A 11 17.38 4.88 -0.59
N ASN A 12 16.20 5.46 -0.80
CA ASN A 12 14.92 4.80 -0.52
C ASN A 12 14.51 3.90 -1.69
N VAL A 13 13.87 2.78 -1.40
CA VAL A 13 13.37 1.82 -2.40
C VAL A 13 11.85 1.74 -2.34
N ALA A 14 11.17 1.99 -3.46
CA ALA A 14 9.73 1.76 -3.59
C ALA A 14 9.47 0.35 -4.12
N HIS A 15 8.87 -0.52 -3.30
CA HIS A 15 8.52 -1.87 -3.71
C HIS A 15 7.11 -1.92 -4.30
N CYS A 16 7.03 -2.30 -5.58
CA CYS A 16 5.77 -2.44 -6.33
C CYS A 16 5.47 -3.93 -6.63
N PRO A 17 5.01 -4.72 -5.64
CA PRO A 17 4.91 -6.17 -5.78
C PRO A 17 3.94 -6.61 -6.86
N SER A 18 2.74 -6.02 -6.95
CA SER A 18 1.75 -6.43 -7.95
C SER A 18 2.22 -6.13 -9.38
N ALA A 19 2.85 -4.98 -9.60
CA ALA A 19 3.39 -4.62 -10.91
C ALA A 19 4.52 -5.54 -11.35
N ASN A 20 5.47 -5.81 -10.44
CA ASN A 20 6.58 -6.74 -10.72
C ASN A 20 6.07 -8.16 -11.04
N MET A 21 5.04 -8.63 -10.34
CA MET A 21 4.40 -9.92 -10.65
C MET A 21 3.68 -9.88 -12.00
N LYS A 22 2.86 -8.85 -12.26
CA LYS A 22 2.06 -8.72 -13.49
C LYS A 22 2.94 -8.62 -14.74
N LEU A 23 4.09 -7.95 -14.64
CA LEU A 23 5.03 -7.76 -15.75
C LEU A 23 6.10 -8.86 -15.86
N GLY A 24 6.11 -9.84 -14.94
CA GLY A 24 7.14 -10.88 -14.93
C GLY A 24 8.55 -10.38 -14.60
N SER A 25 8.67 -9.24 -13.91
CA SER A 25 9.96 -8.61 -13.59
C SER A 25 10.73 -9.31 -12.47
N GLY A 26 10.09 -10.25 -11.75
CA GLY A 26 10.69 -11.02 -10.66
C GLY A 26 10.35 -10.49 -9.27
N ILE A 27 10.99 -11.06 -8.24
CA ILE A 27 10.72 -10.76 -6.83
C ILE A 27 11.90 -9.99 -6.23
N ALA A 28 11.66 -8.74 -5.83
CA ALA A 28 12.68 -7.90 -5.19
C ALA A 28 13.15 -8.51 -3.84
N ARG A 29 14.40 -8.25 -3.45
CA ARG A 29 15.02 -8.80 -2.23
C ARG A 29 14.70 -7.98 -0.97
N VAL A 30 13.41 -7.81 -0.68
CA VAL A 30 12.93 -6.87 0.36
C VAL A 30 13.45 -7.19 1.77
N PRO A 31 13.36 -8.44 2.27
CA PRO A 31 13.90 -8.79 3.58
C PRO A 31 15.39 -8.44 3.70
N GLU A 32 16.19 -8.79 2.70
CA GLU A 32 17.63 -8.51 2.70
C GLU A 32 17.95 -7.01 2.66
N MET A 33 17.13 -6.21 1.97
CA MET A 33 17.27 -4.76 1.96
C MET A 33 16.98 -4.16 3.35
N LEU A 34 15.89 -4.61 4.00
CA LEU A 34 15.52 -4.16 5.34
C LEU A 34 16.56 -4.55 6.39
N GLU A 35 17.11 -5.77 6.33
CA GLU A 35 18.20 -6.23 7.20
C GLU A 35 19.46 -5.36 7.05
N LYS A 36 19.73 -4.86 5.85
CA LYS A 36 20.80 -3.89 5.58
C LYS A 36 20.47 -2.46 6.00
N GLY A 37 19.31 -2.21 6.61
CA GLY A 37 18.90 -0.86 7.03
C GLY A 37 18.52 0.06 5.86
N ILE A 38 18.25 -0.48 4.67
CA ILE A 38 17.72 0.28 3.53
C ILE A 38 16.24 0.56 3.81
N ASN A 39 15.82 1.81 3.61
CA ASN A 39 14.41 2.16 3.76
C ASN A 39 13.62 1.65 2.55
N VAL A 40 12.71 0.71 2.78
CA VAL A 40 11.82 0.16 1.74
C VAL A 40 10.37 0.60 2.02
N THR A 41 9.69 1.08 0.98
CA THR A 41 8.28 1.51 1.00
C THR A 41 7.41 0.59 0.15
N ILE A 42 6.10 0.80 0.18
CA ILE A 42 5.15 0.14 -0.73
C ILE A 42 4.64 1.15 -1.75
N GLY A 43 4.59 0.72 -3.02
CA GLY A 43 3.98 1.47 -4.12
C GLY A 43 3.11 0.55 -4.97
N ALA A 44 2.13 1.14 -5.67
CA ALA A 44 1.30 0.40 -6.62
C ALA A 44 1.88 0.41 -8.04
N ASP A 45 2.82 1.32 -8.36
CA ASP A 45 3.19 1.69 -9.74
C ASP A 45 1.98 2.26 -10.52
N GLY A 46 2.07 2.32 -11.85
CA GLY A 46 1.00 2.81 -12.72
C GLY A 46 -0.23 1.90 -12.79
N ALA A 47 -1.40 2.51 -12.96
CA ALA A 47 -2.65 1.77 -13.17
C ALA A 47 -2.60 0.73 -14.31
N PRO A 48 -1.87 0.91 -15.44
CA PRO A 48 -1.80 -0.11 -16.50
C PRO A 48 -0.98 -1.37 -16.16
N CYS A 49 -0.05 -1.28 -15.20
CA CYS A 49 0.80 -2.40 -14.77
C CYS A 49 0.41 -2.98 -13.41
N ASN A 50 -0.56 -2.38 -12.70
CA ASN A 50 -1.14 -2.87 -11.45
C ASN A 50 -2.61 -3.28 -11.60
N ASN A 51 -3.39 -2.30 -12.09
CA ASN A 51 -4.80 -2.28 -12.43
C ASN A 51 -5.82 -2.08 -11.29
N ASN A 52 -5.42 -1.99 -10.02
CA ASN A 52 -6.37 -1.78 -8.90
C ASN A 52 -6.03 -0.59 -7.99
N LEU A 53 -4.75 -0.20 -7.85
CA LEU A 53 -4.30 0.84 -6.92
C LEU A 53 -4.77 0.62 -5.46
N ASP A 54 -4.90 -0.64 -5.05
CA ASP A 54 -5.35 -1.02 -3.71
C ASP A 54 -4.15 -1.35 -2.81
N VAL A 55 -3.90 -0.49 -1.81
CA VAL A 55 -2.79 -0.65 -0.88
C VAL A 55 -2.89 -1.92 -0.04
N PHE A 56 -4.09 -2.44 0.24
CA PHE A 56 -4.25 -3.69 1.00
C PHE A 56 -3.77 -4.88 0.19
N VAL A 57 -4.01 -4.87 -1.12
CA VAL A 57 -3.47 -5.86 -2.05
C VAL A 57 -1.94 -5.75 -2.12
N GLU A 58 -1.40 -4.54 -2.24
CA GLU A 58 0.06 -4.35 -2.26
C GLU A 58 0.73 -4.82 -0.97
N MET A 59 0.15 -4.51 0.20
CA MET A 59 0.65 -4.97 1.49
C MET A 59 0.64 -6.50 1.58
N ARG A 60 -0.47 -7.14 1.20
CA ARG A 60 -0.59 -8.60 1.18
C ARG A 60 0.45 -9.23 0.26
N HIS A 61 0.57 -8.72 -0.97
CA HIS A 61 1.53 -9.23 -1.95
C HIS A 61 2.98 -9.02 -1.52
N ALA A 62 3.35 -7.82 -1.04
CA ALA A 62 4.68 -7.54 -0.51
C ALA A 62 5.12 -8.61 0.49
N SER A 63 4.20 -8.98 1.40
CA SER A 63 4.45 -9.98 2.44
C SER A 63 4.52 -11.42 1.91
N LEU A 64 3.53 -11.85 1.14
CA LEU A 64 3.38 -13.25 0.75
C LEU A 64 4.43 -13.71 -0.27
N ILE A 65 4.80 -12.85 -1.24
CA ILE A 65 5.79 -13.23 -2.25
C ILE A 65 7.17 -13.48 -1.65
N GLN A 66 7.51 -12.79 -0.55
CA GLN A 66 8.78 -13.01 0.15
C GLN A 66 8.78 -14.32 0.92
N LYS A 67 7.66 -14.65 1.57
CA LYS A 67 7.48 -15.94 2.25
C LYS A 67 7.59 -17.10 1.27
N ALA A 68 6.98 -16.98 0.09
CA ALA A 68 7.08 -17.97 -0.97
C ALA A 68 8.51 -18.06 -1.54
N ARG A 69 9.17 -16.94 -1.82
CA ARG A 69 10.54 -16.91 -2.37
C ARG A 69 11.56 -17.55 -1.43
N LEU A 70 11.45 -17.31 -0.13
CA LEU A 70 12.42 -17.74 0.88
C LEU A 70 11.99 -19.01 1.61
N THR A 71 10.80 -19.54 1.31
CA THR A 71 10.24 -20.74 1.95
C THR A 71 10.20 -20.63 3.49
N ASP A 72 9.97 -19.42 4.01
CA ASP A 72 9.92 -19.14 5.45
C ASP A 72 8.68 -18.29 5.78
N PRO A 73 7.75 -18.74 6.64
CA PRO A 73 6.55 -17.98 6.99
C PRO A 73 6.81 -16.76 7.87
N ARG A 74 8.01 -16.62 8.45
CA ARG A 74 8.35 -15.55 9.40
C ARG A 74 8.90 -14.29 8.72
N VAL A 75 9.36 -14.40 7.47
CA VAL A 75 9.95 -13.27 6.76
C VAL A 75 8.90 -12.21 6.44
N LEU A 76 9.31 -10.94 6.57
CA LEU A 76 8.48 -9.77 6.31
C LEU A 76 7.10 -9.83 7.00
N PRO A 77 7.07 -9.79 8.35
CA PRO A 77 5.83 -9.88 9.12
C PRO A 77 4.92 -8.67 8.88
N ALA A 78 3.63 -8.82 9.19
CA ALA A 78 2.61 -7.80 8.91
C ALA A 78 2.93 -6.42 9.51
N ARG A 79 3.50 -6.38 10.72
CA ARG A 79 3.91 -5.12 11.36
C ARG A 79 4.95 -4.36 10.52
N GLU A 80 5.91 -5.06 9.92
CA GLU A 80 6.92 -4.43 9.07
C GLU A 80 6.30 -3.91 7.78
N VAL A 81 5.38 -4.68 7.18
CA VAL A 81 4.62 -4.27 6.00
C VAL A 81 3.81 -2.98 6.26
N ILE A 82 3.16 -2.86 7.42
CA ILE A 82 2.46 -1.60 7.79
C ILE A 82 3.47 -0.44 7.92
N ARG A 83 4.66 -0.66 8.48
CA ARG A 83 5.70 0.38 8.53
C ARG A 83 6.14 0.81 7.14
N MET A 84 6.33 -0.15 6.22
CA MET A 84 6.63 0.12 4.81
C MET A 84 5.54 0.98 4.13
N ALA A 85 4.27 0.70 4.43
CA ALA A 85 3.12 1.45 3.91
C ALA A 85 2.88 2.82 4.57
N THR A 86 3.53 3.13 5.68
CA THR A 86 3.26 4.35 6.48
C THR A 86 4.54 5.14 6.74
N VAL A 87 5.18 4.94 7.89
CA VAL A 87 6.34 5.71 8.36
C VAL A 87 7.53 5.67 7.39
N ASN A 88 7.76 4.54 6.71
CA ASN A 88 8.84 4.44 5.73
C ASN A 88 8.53 5.27 4.46
N GLY A 89 7.25 5.31 4.05
CA GLY A 89 6.77 6.15 2.97
C GLY A 89 6.95 7.63 3.27
N ALA A 90 6.54 8.07 4.46
CA ALA A 90 6.75 9.43 4.96
C ALA A 90 8.24 9.82 4.95
N LYS A 91 9.10 8.92 5.46
CA LYS A 91 10.56 9.08 5.44
C LYS A 91 11.10 9.22 4.02
N ALA A 92 10.63 8.39 3.08
CA ALA A 92 11.10 8.42 1.70
C ALA A 92 10.75 9.71 0.97
N LEU A 93 9.59 10.31 1.29
CA LEU A 93 9.13 11.58 0.74
C LEU A 93 9.70 12.81 1.46
N GLY A 94 10.45 12.62 2.56
CA GLY A 94 10.97 13.73 3.36
C GLY A 94 9.91 14.50 4.14
N ILE A 95 8.73 13.90 4.39
CA ILE A 95 7.63 14.53 5.12
C ILE A 95 7.64 14.03 6.56
N SER A 96 7.98 14.91 7.50
CA SER A 96 8.26 14.53 8.90
C SER A 96 7.03 14.50 9.81
N ASP A 97 5.95 15.16 9.41
CA ASP A 97 4.72 15.32 10.17
C ASP A 97 3.60 14.34 9.78
N ILE A 98 3.90 13.30 8.99
CA ILE A 98 2.94 12.24 8.59
C ILE A 98 3.49 10.82 8.85
N GLY A 99 2.68 9.80 8.56
CA GLY A 99 3.09 8.38 8.62
C GLY A 99 3.06 7.75 10.01
N SER A 100 2.66 8.50 11.04
CA SER A 100 2.47 7.99 12.40
C SER A 100 1.55 8.89 13.21
N ILE A 101 0.86 8.31 14.19
CA ILE A 101 -0.04 9.05 15.08
C ILE A 101 0.78 9.56 16.27
N ARG A 102 1.19 10.83 16.21
CA ARG A 102 1.95 11.51 17.27
C ARG A 102 1.46 12.94 17.44
N ARG A 103 1.64 13.51 18.64
CA ARG A 103 1.33 14.92 18.89
C ARG A 103 2.20 15.81 17.97
N GLY A 104 1.58 16.75 17.29
CA GLY A 104 2.25 17.66 16.34
C GLY A 104 2.31 17.15 14.89
N SER A 105 1.93 15.89 14.62
CA SER A 105 1.74 15.40 13.26
C SER A 105 0.40 15.86 12.66
N LYS A 106 0.33 15.92 11.32
CA LYS A 106 -0.94 16.09 10.60
C LYS A 106 -1.91 14.98 10.96
N ALA A 107 -3.20 15.30 10.93
CA ALA A 107 -4.27 14.33 11.15
C ALA A 107 -4.55 13.53 9.85
N ASP A 108 -3.53 12.77 9.42
CA ASP A 108 -3.61 11.83 8.30
C ASP A 108 -3.96 10.44 8.86
N LEU A 109 -5.24 10.09 8.81
CA LEU A 109 -5.79 8.92 9.52
C LEU A 109 -6.64 8.06 8.59
N VAL A 110 -6.57 6.75 8.78
CA VAL A 110 -7.46 5.78 8.14
C VAL A 110 -8.11 4.93 9.23
N LEU A 111 -9.44 4.89 9.23
CA LEU A 111 -10.22 4.06 10.16
C LEU A 111 -10.70 2.82 9.41
N ILE A 112 -10.30 1.65 9.91
CA ILE A 112 -10.57 0.35 9.28
C ILE A 112 -11.53 -0.44 10.18
N SER A 113 -12.64 -0.90 9.62
CA SER A 113 -13.57 -1.80 10.28
C SER A 113 -12.97 -3.21 10.38
N LEU A 114 -12.90 -3.72 11.61
CA LEU A 114 -12.50 -5.10 11.90
C LEU A 114 -13.68 -5.98 12.32
N ARG A 115 -14.90 -5.63 11.87
CA ARG A 115 -16.16 -6.31 12.22
C ARG A 115 -16.85 -6.98 11.03
N ASP A 116 -16.29 -6.85 9.84
CA ASP A 116 -16.86 -7.43 8.62
C ASP A 116 -16.51 -8.92 8.48
N ILE A 117 -17.23 -9.63 7.62
CA ILE A 117 -17.09 -11.09 7.46
C ILE A 117 -15.67 -11.50 7.04
N ASN A 118 -14.99 -10.73 6.20
CA ASN A 118 -13.66 -11.07 5.70
C ASN A 118 -12.54 -10.94 6.75
N VAL A 119 -12.81 -10.25 7.85
CA VAL A 119 -11.89 -10.05 8.98
C VAL A 119 -12.32 -10.82 10.22
N THR A 120 -13.45 -11.53 10.17
CA THR A 120 -13.89 -12.46 11.22
C THR A 120 -13.00 -13.73 11.18
N PRO A 121 -12.55 -14.28 12.32
CA PRO A 121 -13.01 -14.07 13.70
C PRO A 121 -12.15 -13.10 14.52
N PHE A 122 -11.73 -11.95 13.97
CA PHE A 122 -10.95 -10.97 14.73
C PHE A 122 -11.59 -10.62 16.08
N THR A 123 -10.75 -10.59 17.11
CA THR A 123 -11.09 -10.15 18.48
C THR A 123 -9.92 -9.36 19.04
N SER A 124 -10.09 -8.72 20.20
CA SER A 124 -9.01 -7.97 20.87
C SER A 124 -7.80 -8.80 21.31
N LEU A 125 -7.89 -10.14 21.26
CA LEU A 125 -6.78 -11.04 21.55
C LEU A 125 -5.89 -11.30 20.33
N HIS A 126 -6.34 -10.95 19.11
CA HIS A 126 -5.61 -11.17 17.87
C HIS A 126 -4.72 -9.98 17.51
N ASP A 127 -3.67 -10.24 16.74
CA ASP A 127 -2.79 -9.18 16.21
C ASP A 127 -3.50 -8.37 15.11
N PRO A 128 -3.82 -7.08 15.31
CA PRO A 128 -4.50 -6.27 14.31
C PRO A 128 -3.65 -6.07 13.05
N TYR A 129 -2.31 -6.08 13.14
CA TYR A 129 -1.44 -5.94 11.98
C TYR A 129 -1.65 -7.10 11.00
N SER A 130 -1.69 -8.33 11.52
CA SER A 130 -1.98 -9.54 10.76
C SER A 130 -3.32 -9.44 10.03
N THR A 131 -4.38 -9.05 10.73
CA THR A 131 -5.72 -8.89 10.13
C THR A 131 -5.73 -7.81 9.04
N ILE A 132 -5.08 -6.67 9.26
CA ILE A 132 -5.02 -5.59 8.26
C ILE A 132 -4.27 -6.03 7.01
N VAL A 133 -3.11 -6.68 7.14
CA VAL A 133 -2.27 -7.04 5.99
C VAL A 133 -2.82 -8.25 5.23
N TYR A 134 -3.36 -9.25 5.92
CA TYR A 134 -3.74 -10.50 5.28
C TYR A 134 -5.24 -10.64 5.01
N SER A 135 -6.12 -9.95 5.74
CA SER A 135 -7.56 -10.20 5.65
C SER A 135 -8.38 -8.98 5.21
N ALA A 136 -7.97 -7.78 5.62
CA ALA A 136 -8.67 -6.55 5.28
C ALA A 136 -8.55 -6.22 3.78
N LYS A 137 -9.53 -5.44 3.31
CA LYS A 137 -9.67 -4.94 1.94
C LYS A 137 -9.95 -3.44 1.99
N ALA A 138 -9.82 -2.76 0.85
CA ALA A 138 -10.22 -1.35 0.74
C ALA A 138 -11.65 -1.07 1.22
N SER A 139 -12.59 -2.02 1.02
CA SER A 139 -13.97 -1.91 1.49
C SER A 139 -14.15 -1.89 3.02
N ASN A 140 -13.12 -2.28 3.78
CA ASN A 140 -13.14 -2.17 5.24
C ASN A 140 -12.81 -0.75 5.72
N VAL A 141 -12.29 0.14 4.85
CA VAL A 141 -12.04 1.54 5.21
C VAL A 141 -13.37 2.27 5.39
N LYS A 142 -13.58 2.82 6.58
CA LYS A 142 -14.77 3.63 6.91
C LYS A 142 -14.48 5.12 6.77
N TYR A 143 -13.32 5.56 7.23
CA TYR A 143 -12.92 6.95 7.10
C TYR A 143 -11.49 7.09 6.62
N THR A 144 -11.27 8.10 5.78
CA THR A 144 -9.95 8.61 5.42
C THR A 144 -9.95 10.10 5.71
N ILE A 145 -9.00 10.53 6.53
CA ILE A 145 -8.82 11.92 6.95
C ILE A 145 -7.43 12.34 6.47
N VAL A 146 -7.35 13.49 5.82
CA VAL A 146 -6.12 14.08 5.29
C VAL A 146 -6.02 15.50 5.82
N ASP A 147 -4.97 15.78 6.60
CA ASP A 147 -4.73 17.06 7.27
C ASP A 147 -5.96 17.54 8.05
N GLY A 148 -6.65 16.61 8.74
CA GLY A 148 -7.85 16.88 9.52
C GLY A 148 -9.14 17.02 8.70
N ARG A 149 -9.09 16.91 7.36
CA ARG A 149 -10.26 16.98 6.49
C ARG A 149 -10.69 15.57 6.07
N ILE A 150 -11.98 15.29 6.20
CA ILE A 150 -12.55 14.00 5.80
C ILE A 150 -12.59 13.92 4.27
N ALA A 151 -11.89 12.93 3.71
CA ALA A 151 -11.89 12.61 2.28
C ALA A 151 -12.84 11.45 1.95
N VAL A 152 -12.98 10.49 2.88
CA VAL A 152 -13.90 9.35 2.81
C VAL A 152 -14.67 9.28 4.13
N ALA A 153 -16.00 9.13 4.06
CA ALA A 153 -16.88 8.99 5.21
C ALA A 153 -17.82 7.79 5.01
N GLU A 154 -17.93 6.92 6.02
CA GLU A 154 -18.74 5.70 5.97
C GLU A 154 -18.51 4.84 4.72
N GLY A 155 -17.25 4.74 4.29
CA GLY A 155 -16.83 3.97 3.11
C GLY A 155 -17.18 4.61 1.77
N ARG A 156 -17.59 5.89 1.74
CA ARG A 156 -17.88 6.64 0.52
C ARG A 156 -16.98 7.88 0.39
N PRO A 157 -16.43 8.15 -0.79
CA PRO A 157 -15.68 9.39 -1.01
C PRO A 157 -16.59 10.61 -0.89
N THR A 158 -16.02 11.72 -0.46
CA THR A 158 -16.71 13.02 -0.31
C THR A 158 -16.93 13.74 -1.63
N ILE A 159 -16.25 13.31 -2.70
CA ILE A 159 -16.45 13.78 -4.07
C ILE A 159 -17.58 13.01 -4.76
N ASP A 160 -18.28 13.67 -5.69
CA ASP A 160 -19.24 12.97 -6.55
C ASP A 160 -18.49 12.17 -7.63
N LEU A 161 -18.68 10.85 -7.62
CA LEU A 161 -18.06 9.94 -8.57
C LEU A 161 -18.85 9.78 -9.87
N ARG A 162 -20.14 10.10 -9.91
CA ARG A 162 -20.99 9.77 -11.07
C ARG A 162 -20.48 10.47 -12.32
N ASP A 163 -20.33 11.78 -12.27
CA ASP A 163 -19.85 12.59 -13.39
C ASP A 163 -18.39 12.26 -13.73
N LEU A 164 -17.58 11.93 -12.72
CA LEU A 164 -16.18 11.54 -12.91
C LEU A 164 -16.06 10.23 -13.71
N VAL A 165 -16.86 9.21 -13.37
CA VAL A 165 -16.84 7.92 -14.05
C VAL A 165 -17.21 8.06 -15.52
N GLU A 166 -18.29 8.78 -15.82
CA GLU A 166 -18.72 8.98 -17.21
C GLU A 166 -17.69 9.79 -18.01
N LYS A 167 -17.11 10.84 -17.42
CA LYS A 167 -16.03 11.61 -18.05
C LYS A 167 -14.81 10.74 -18.37
N VAL A 168 -14.40 9.86 -17.44
CA VAL A 168 -13.26 8.97 -17.64
C VAL A 168 -13.56 7.93 -18.73
N ARG A 169 -14.79 7.39 -18.79
CA ARG A 169 -15.22 6.47 -19.86
C ARG A 169 -15.13 7.13 -21.24
N ASP A 170 -15.61 8.36 -21.36
CA ASP A 170 -15.60 9.09 -22.63
C ASP A 170 -14.16 9.38 -23.11
N ILE A 171 -13.26 9.74 -22.18
CA ILE A 171 -11.83 9.91 -22.48
C ILE A 171 -11.20 8.58 -22.92
N ALA A 172 -11.48 7.49 -22.19
CA ALA A 172 -10.94 6.17 -22.50
C ALA A 172 -11.40 5.68 -23.88
N PHE A 173 -12.67 5.90 -24.23
CA PHE A 173 -13.22 5.59 -25.55
C PHE A 173 -12.47 6.35 -26.66
N LYS A 174 -12.33 7.67 -26.54
CA LYS A 174 -11.60 8.50 -27.52
C LYS A 174 -10.12 8.12 -27.66
N LEU A 175 -9.49 7.68 -26.57
CA LEU A 175 -8.11 7.18 -26.62
C LEU A 175 -8.04 5.82 -27.33
N ALA A 176 -8.99 4.92 -27.07
CA ALA A 176 -9.04 3.62 -27.73
C ALA A 176 -9.26 3.76 -29.24
N GLU A 177 -10.16 4.66 -29.68
CA GLU A 177 -10.36 4.94 -31.11
C GLU A 177 -9.08 5.40 -31.82
N LYS A 178 -8.22 6.17 -31.15
CA LYS A 178 -6.94 6.64 -31.70
C LYS A 178 -5.85 5.57 -31.76
N ILE A 179 -5.97 4.50 -30.98
CA ILE A 179 -4.98 3.41 -30.93
C ILE A 179 -5.35 2.32 -31.93
N VAL A 180 -6.64 2.14 -32.20
CA VAL A 180 -7.16 1.13 -33.13
C VAL A 180 -7.09 1.60 -34.59
N ASN A 181 -7.13 2.91 -34.84
CA ASN A 181 -6.90 3.52 -36.15
C ASN A 181 -5.44 3.91 -36.36
#